data_AF-A0AAD1FJY9-F1
#
_entry.id   AF-A0AAD1FJY9-F1
#
_cell.length_a   1.000
_cell.length_b   1.000
_cell.length_c   1.000
_cell.angle_alpha   90.00
_cell.angle_beta   90.00
_cell.angle_gamma   90.00
#
_symmetry.space_group_name_H-M   'P 1'
#
loop_
_entity.id
_entity.type
_entity.pdbx_description
1 polymer ?
#
loop_
_entity_poly.entity_id
_entity_poly.type
_entity_poly.pdbx_seq_one_letter_code
_entity_poly.pdbx_strand_id
1 'polypeptide(L)'
;MEFIVSLFCVILDLALCIHSYYLLNSKKIKLPLFYTIFPIAIPFLGYLLLWLINPSRHDDTSNVSHLAKEADVWTELSGVENKNGLGNAYENVEDLIPLEEALLLQDKETARWMIMEMVSRTPDRFTELLFLARKDEDTEVVHYATTLIAEVSRQYDIRLQKLNKRYHQNPDDFQVLAEYCTILASYLQKGLVTKRLEKLLRKDYSDLLEKKIQQKEELSDYLNFIKNELLLKHYTRVKEYLDLISRKWGQHEEIYMLYLQYYYETKQGERIKELIKAIEKNSIYISKENREYLAFWQF
;
A
#
# COMPACT_ATOMS: atom_id res chain seq x y z
N MET A 1 28.96 -59.04 6.15
CA MET A 1 29.36 -57.62 6.23
C MET A 1 28.32 -56.74 5.58
N GLU A 2 27.94 -56.97 4.32
CA GLU A 2 26.95 -56.15 3.59
C GLU A 2 25.55 -56.07 4.23
N PHE A 3 25.02 -57.20 4.74
CA PHE A 3 23.73 -57.20 5.45
C PHE A 3 23.72 -56.37 6.74
N ILE A 4 24.84 -56.36 7.47
CA ILE A 4 24.97 -55.59 8.71
C ILE A 4 25.03 -54.10 8.40
N VAL A 5 25.74 -53.73 7.33
CA VAL A 5 25.81 -52.34 6.84
C VAL A 5 24.44 -51.87 6.35
N SER A 6 23.72 -52.68 5.57
CA SER A 6 22.37 -52.34 5.09
C SER A 6 21.38 -52.19 6.24
N LEU A 7 21.43 -53.08 7.24
CA LEU A 7 20.56 -53.01 8.42
C LEU A 7 20.85 -51.73 9.23
N PHE A 8 22.12 -51.37 9.37
CA PHE A 8 22.54 -50.15 10.04
C PHE A 8 22.04 -48.89 9.32
N CYS A 9 22.13 -48.83 7.99
CA CYS A 9 21.64 -47.70 7.19
C CYS A 9 20.11 -47.51 7.33
N VAL A 10 19.33 -48.58 7.36
CA VAL A 10 17.86 -48.50 7.53
C VAL A 10 17.49 -47.99 8.92
N ILE A 11 18.18 -48.47 9.96
CA ILE A 11 17.93 -48.01 11.34
C ILE A 11 18.29 -46.51 11.49
N LEU A 12 19.39 -46.09 10.86
CA LEU A 12 19.84 -44.69 10.85
C LEU A 12 18.80 -43.77 10.17
N ASP A 13 18.26 -44.17 9.02
CA ASP A 13 17.27 -43.38 8.29
C ASP A 13 15.92 -43.28 9.04
N LEU A 14 15.51 -44.36 9.69
CA LEU A 14 14.30 -44.40 10.51
C LEU A 14 14.43 -43.49 11.75
N ALA A 15 15.62 -43.44 12.36
CA ALA A 15 15.93 -42.52 13.45
C ALA A 15 15.91 -41.05 12.99
N LEU A 16 16.44 -40.74 11.80
CA LEU A 16 16.41 -39.39 11.21
C LEU A 16 14.97 -38.94 10.88
N CYS A 17 14.13 -39.84 10.39
CA CYS A 17 12.71 -39.58 10.14
C CYS A 17 11.96 -39.22 11.44
N ILE A 18 12.12 -40.02 12.49
CA ILE A 18 11.51 -39.76 13.80
C ILE A 18 12.00 -38.43 14.38
N HIS A 19 13.29 -38.15 14.25
CA HIS A 19 13.89 -36.89 14.71
C HIS A 19 13.29 -35.67 13.98
N SER A 20 13.15 -35.75 12.65
CA SER A 20 12.54 -34.67 11.85
C SER A 20 11.07 -34.41 12.21
N TYR A 21 10.30 -35.46 12.48
CA TYR A 21 8.90 -35.37 12.92
C TYR A 21 8.77 -34.67 14.28
N TYR A 22 9.63 -35.02 15.24
CA TYR A 22 9.67 -34.37 16.55
C TYR A 22 10.06 -32.88 16.45
N LEU A 23 10.98 -32.53 15.56
CA LEU A 23 11.39 -31.14 15.30
C LEU A 23 10.25 -30.28 14.73
N LEU A 24 9.43 -30.82 13.82
CA LEU A 24 8.25 -30.10 13.31
C LEU A 24 7.14 -29.99 14.36
N ASN A 25 6.89 -31.04 15.15
CA ASN A 25 5.82 -31.02 16.16
C ASN A 25 6.14 -30.12 17.37
N SER A 26 7.42 -29.93 17.68
CA SER A 26 7.87 -29.07 18.80
C SER A 26 7.86 -27.55 18.49
N LYS A 27 7.27 -27.13 17.36
CA LYS A 27 7.13 -25.72 16.92
C LYS A 27 8.46 -24.93 16.80
N LYS A 28 9.61 -25.60 16.83
CA LYS A 28 10.92 -24.95 16.62
C LYS A 28 11.11 -24.50 15.17
N ILE A 29 10.37 -25.09 14.23
CA ILE A 29 10.40 -24.78 12.80
C ILE A 29 8.98 -24.44 12.36
N LYS A 30 8.78 -23.24 11.77
CA LYS A 30 7.48 -22.80 11.22
C LYS A 30 7.23 -23.37 9.81
N LEU A 31 7.46 -24.67 9.60
CA LEU A 31 7.17 -25.31 8.32
C LEU A 31 5.85 -26.09 8.43
N PRO A 32 4.98 -26.03 7.40
CA PRO A 32 3.74 -26.78 7.38
C PRO A 32 3.99 -28.30 7.35
N LEU A 33 3.06 -29.08 7.91
CA LEU A 33 3.24 -30.50 8.20
C LEU A 33 3.55 -31.38 6.96
N PHE A 34 3.21 -30.90 5.75
CA PHE A 34 3.41 -31.65 4.51
C PHE A 34 4.89 -31.80 4.11
N TYR A 35 5.81 -31.02 4.69
CA TYR A 35 7.25 -31.16 4.43
C TYR A 35 7.86 -32.46 5.01
N THR A 36 7.11 -33.20 5.83
CA THR A 36 7.49 -34.56 6.31
C THR A 36 7.54 -35.61 5.20
N ILE A 37 7.02 -35.31 4.00
CA ILE A 37 7.06 -36.19 2.83
C ILE A 37 8.49 -36.34 2.27
N PHE A 38 9.35 -35.31 2.40
CA PHE A 38 10.69 -35.33 1.81
C PHE A 38 11.64 -36.38 2.41
N PRO A 39 11.75 -36.53 3.75
CA PRO A 39 12.54 -37.60 4.36
C PRO A 39 12.08 -39.01 3.99
N ILE A 40 10.76 -39.20 3.79
CA ILE A 40 10.16 -40.50 3.47
C ILE A 40 10.44 -40.88 2.01
N ALA A 41 10.41 -39.90 1.10
CA ALA A 41 10.57 -40.14 -0.34
C ALA A 41 12.02 -40.32 -0.78
N ILE A 42 12.98 -39.70 -0.08
CA ILE A 42 14.40 -39.73 -0.46
C ILE A 42 15.27 -40.00 0.79
N PRO A 43 15.73 -41.24 1.00
CA PRO A 43 16.57 -41.59 2.15
C PRO A 43 17.83 -40.73 2.18
N PHE A 44 18.22 -40.24 3.36
CA PHE A 44 19.33 -39.31 3.62
C PHE A 44 19.25 -37.91 2.99
N LEU A 45 18.88 -37.80 1.70
CA LEU A 45 18.82 -36.52 0.97
C LEU A 45 17.63 -35.67 1.40
N GLY A 46 16.50 -36.29 1.75
CA GLY A 46 15.30 -35.61 2.23
C GLY A 46 15.50 -34.90 3.58
N TYR A 47 16.29 -35.49 4.47
CA TYR A 47 16.69 -34.86 5.73
C TYR A 47 17.61 -33.66 5.49
N LEU A 48 18.57 -33.79 4.56
CA LEU A 48 19.45 -32.69 4.16
C LEU A 48 18.67 -31.55 3.50
N LEU A 49 17.67 -31.84 2.67
CA LEU A 49 16.73 -30.87 2.10
C LEU A 49 15.91 -30.15 3.16
N LEU A 50 15.36 -30.86 4.15
CA LEU A 50 14.67 -30.23 5.28
C LEU A 50 15.59 -29.30 6.07
N TRP A 51 16.85 -29.68 6.24
CA TRP A 51 17.85 -28.86 6.94
C TRP A 51 18.31 -27.65 6.11
N LEU A 52 18.38 -27.77 4.78
CA LEU A 52 18.69 -26.67 3.84
C LEU A 52 17.52 -25.68 3.71
N ILE A 53 16.28 -26.19 3.73
CA ILE A 53 15.04 -25.41 3.72
C ILE A 53 14.78 -24.79 5.10
N ASN A 54 15.31 -25.37 6.17
CA ASN A 54 15.33 -24.73 7.48
C ASN A 54 16.18 -23.47 7.34
N PRO A 55 15.57 -22.28 7.29
CA PRO A 55 16.35 -21.07 7.13
C PRO A 55 17.22 -21.00 8.37
N SER A 56 18.53 -21.05 8.18
CA SER A 56 19.51 -20.49 9.10
C SER A 56 19.03 -19.12 9.47
N ARG A 57 18.26 -19.01 10.56
CA ARG A 57 17.98 -17.77 11.30
C ARG A 57 17.90 -16.55 10.38
N HIS A 58 17.20 -16.67 9.24
CA HIS A 58 16.91 -15.53 8.39
C HIS A 58 15.66 -14.94 9.00
N ASP A 59 15.91 -14.38 10.18
CA ASP A 59 15.12 -13.34 10.77
C ASP A 59 14.99 -12.30 9.66
N ASP A 60 13.82 -12.20 9.04
CA ASP A 60 13.47 -11.00 8.25
C ASP A 60 13.56 -9.74 9.15
N THR A 61 13.65 -9.91 10.47
CA THR A 61 14.02 -8.89 11.47
C THR A 61 15.52 -8.58 11.53
N SER A 62 16.41 -9.39 10.95
CA SER A 62 17.86 -9.17 10.97
C SER A 62 18.29 -8.13 9.94
N ASN A 63 17.73 -8.16 8.73
CA ASN A 63 17.83 -7.07 7.77
C ASN A 63 17.23 -5.79 8.35
N VAL A 64 16.11 -5.87 9.08
CA VAL A 64 15.50 -4.72 9.77
C VAL A 64 16.39 -4.16 10.88
N SER A 65 17.11 -4.99 11.63
CA SER A 65 18.05 -4.52 12.66
C SER A 65 19.36 -3.97 12.08
N HIS A 66 19.81 -4.46 10.92
CA HIS A 66 20.93 -3.88 10.18
C HIS A 66 20.55 -2.57 9.48
N LEU A 67 19.31 -2.46 8.98
CA LEU A 67 18.76 -1.26 8.33
C LEU A 67 18.37 -0.16 9.34
N ALA A 68 17.79 -0.54 10.49
CA ALA A 68 17.58 0.38 11.61
C ALA A 68 18.92 0.80 12.21
N LYS A 69 19.90 -0.11 12.31
CA LYS A 69 21.28 0.27 12.68
C LYS A 69 21.95 1.13 11.65
N GLU A 70 21.78 0.90 10.34
CA GLU A 70 22.33 1.78 9.31
C GLU A 70 21.67 3.16 9.40
N ALA A 71 20.33 3.24 9.51
CA ALA A 71 19.64 4.50 9.73
C ALA A 71 20.07 5.20 11.03
N ASP A 72 20.25 4.46 12.14
CA ASP A 72 20.78 4.97 13.41
C ASP A 72 22.24 5.44 13.25
N VAL A 73 23.06 4.71 12.51
CA VAL A 73 24.46 5.07 12.17
C VAL A 73 24.51 6.31 11.28
N TRP A 74 23.60 6.46 10.31
CA TRP A 74 23.46 7.65 9.49
C TRP A 74 22.99 8.85 10.32
N THR A 75 22.11 8.64 11.30
CA THR A 75 21.64 9.65 12.27
C THR A 75 22.76 10.08 13.23
N GLU A 76 23.69 9.18 13.56
CA GLU A 76 24.86 9.46 14.41
C GLU A 76 26.00 10.16 13.63
N LEU A 77 26.23 9.77 12.37
CA LEU A 77 27.24 10.37 11.48
C LEU A 77 26.88 11.80 11.04
N SER A 78 25.60 12.06 10.80
CA SER A 78 25.08 13.42 10.52
C SER A 78 25.18 14.38 11.72
N GLY A 79 25.46 13.86 12.93
CA GLY A 79 25.72 14.65 14.11
C GLY A 79 27.13 15.22 14.23
N VAL A 80 28.10 14.79 13.40
CA VAL A 80 29.54 15.04 13.66
C VAL A 80 30.28 15.84 12.58
N GLU A 81 29.80 16.01 11.35
CA GLU A 81 30.48 16.87 10.38
C GLU A 81 29.61 18.02 9.84
N ASN A 82 30.12 19.23 10.10
CA ASN A 82 29.69 20.55 9.63
C ASN A 82 28.60 21.29 10.43
N LYS A 83 28.89 21.58 11.70
CA LYS A 83 28.11 22.49 12.57
C LYS A 83 28.22 23.99 12.25
N ASN A 84 28.95 24.44 11.22
CA ASN A 84 29.25 25.87 11.07
C ASN A 84 28.83 26.51 9.72
N GLY A 85 28.16 25.81 8.81
CA GLY A 85 27.74 26.37 7.51
C GLY A 85 26.25 26.59 7.30
N LEU A 86 25.39 25.79 7.92
CA LEU A 86 23.99 25.63 7.48
C LEU A 86 22.98 25.67 8.65
N GLY A 87 23.38 26.19 9.81
CA GLY A 87 22.63 26.04 11.06
C GLY A 87 21.39 26.91 11.25
N ASN A 88 21.06 27.83 10.32
CA ASN A 88 20.02 28.83 10.56
C ASN A 88 19.02 29.03 9.40
N ALA A 89 18.99 28.17 8.38
CA ALA A 89 18.23 28.49 7.17
C ALA A 89 16.82 27.89 7.10
N TYR A 90 16.49 26.81 7.81
CA TYR A 90 15.27 26.04 7.47
C TYR A 90 14.56 25.46 8.70
N GLU A 91 13.95 26.36 9.49
CA GLU A 91 13.12 26.02 10.66
C GLU A 91 11.62 26.19 10.39
N ASN A 92 11.22 26.57 9.17
CA ASN A 92 9.83 26.89 8.81
C ASN A 92 9.30 26.04 7.66
N VAL A 93 7.99 25.78 7.69
CA VAL A 93 7.21 24.82 6.88
C VAL A 93 7.05 25.26 5.40
N GLU A 94 8.09 25.83 4.80
CA GLU A 94 8.14 26.27 3.39
C GLU A 94 9.23 25.54 2.57
N ASP A 95 9.82 24.49 3.14
CA ASP A 95 10.84 23.61 2.54
C ASP A 95 10.30 22.63 1.48
N LEU A 96 9.32 23.04 0.67
CA LEU A 96 8.81 22.29 -0.50
C LEU A 96 9.55 22.69 -1.80
N ILE A 97 10.67 23.40 -1.63
CA ILE A 97 11.50 23.97 -2.69
C ILE A 97 12.95 23.44 -2.62
N PRO A 98 13.53 23.04 -1.46
CA PRO A 98 14.93 22.62 -1.41
C PRO A 98 15.25 21.27 -2.08
N LEU A 99 14.40 20.22 -1.96
CA LEU A 99 14.71 18.92 -2.58
C LEU A 99 14.41 18.96 -4.09
N GLU A 100 13.28 19.54 -4.50
CA GLU A 100 12.96 19.76 -5.90
C GLU A 100 14.07 20.56 -6.58
N GLU A 101 14.55 21.64 -5.96
CA GLU A 101 15.63 22.47 -6.48
C GLU A 101 16.96 21.71 -6.50
N ALA A 102 17.31 20.96 -5.44
CA ALA A 102 18.52 20.14 -5.43
C ALA A 102 18.51 19.09 -6.55
N LEU A 103 17.38 18.41 -6.78
CA LEU A 103 17.21 17.45 -7.88
C LEU A 103 17.29 18.15 -9.25
N LEU A 104 16.69 19.35 -9.40
CA LEU A 104 16.76 20.14 -10.64
C LEU A 104 18.18 20.65 -10.94
N LEU A 105 18.92 21.09 -9.92
CA LEU A 105 20.30 21.57 -10.02
C LEU A 105 21.32 20.43 -10.05
N GLN A 106 20.86 19.17 -9.93
CA GLN A 106 21.70 17.98 -9.83
C GLN A 106 22.71 18.04 -8.67
N ASP A 107 22.34 18.72 -7.59
CA ASP A 107 23.12 18.78 -6.35
C ASP A 107 22.88 17.51 -5.51
N LYS A 108 23.71 16.51 -5.78
CA LYS A 108 23.61 15.17 -5.21
C LYS A 108 23.84 15.14 -3.70
N GLU A 109 24.73 15.99 -3.19
CA GLU A 109 25.05 16.01 -1.75
C GLU A 109 23.85 16.53 -0.96
N THR A 110 23.31 17.66 -1.41
CA THR A 110 22.10 18.26 -0.83
C THR A 110 20.88 17.35 -0.97
N ALA A 111 20.68 16.73 -2.15
CA ALA A 111 19.56 15.81 -2.37
C ALA A 111 19.63 14.58 -1.44
N ARG A 112 20.80 13.95 -1.30
CA ARG A 112 20.98 12.79 -0.40
C ARG A 112 20.73 13.18 1.06
N TRP A 113 21.28 14.31 1.50
CA TRP A 113 21.06 14.82 2.87
C TRP A 113 19.58 15.09 3.16
N MET A 114 18.85 15.71 2.23
CA MET A 114 17.42 15.96 2.39
C MET A 114 16.59 14.69 2.45
N ILE A 115 16.89 13.70 1.60
CA ILE A 115 16.23 12.40 1.65
C ILE A 115 16.48 11.73 3.00
N MET A 116 17.70 11.83 3.55
CA MET A 116 18.01 11.33 4.90
C MET A 116 17.24 12.05 6.00
N GLU A 117 17.14 13.37 5.93
CA GLU A 117 16.34 14.16 6.88
C GLU A 117 14.84 13.83 6.78
N MET A 118 14.34 13.40 5.60
CA MET A 118 12.98 12.89 5.47
C MET A 118 12.77 11.54 6.17
N VAL A 119 13.82 10.72 6.35
CA VAL A 119 13.78 9.45 7.10
C VAL A 119 13.47 9.71 8.57
N SER A 120 14.13 10.72 9.17
CA SER A 120 13.94 11.09 10.59
C SER A 120 12.58 11.74 10.86
N ARG A 121 11.89 12.18 9.80
CA ARG A 121 10.57 12.84 9.84
C ARG A 121 9.43 11.85 9.52
N THR A 122 8.30 12.36 9.03
CA THR A 122 7.14 11.58 8.58
C THR A 122 7.23 11.33 7.07
N PRO A 123 7.90 10.26 6.61
CA PRO A 123 8.20 10.04 5.18
C PRO A 123 6.94 9.84 4.33
N ASP A 124 5.82 9.49 4.96
CA ASP A 124 4.52 9.43 4.30
C ASP A 124 4.08 10.78 3.73
N ARG A 125 4.50 11.91 4.30
CA ARG A 125 4.18 13.25 3.77
C ARG A 125 4.95 13.62 2.51
N PHE A 126 6.09 12.99 2.27
CA PHE A 126 7.01 13.34 1.18
C PHE A 126 6.97 12.35 0.01
N THR A 127 5.90 11.56 -0.12
CA THR A 127 5.85 10.50 -1.15
C THR A 127 6.00 11.00 -2.58
N GLU A 128 5.45 12.18 -2.90
CA GLU A 128 5.58 12.79 -4.24
C GLU A 128 7.04 13.16 -4.55
N LEU A 129 7.72 13.74 -3.57
CA LEU A 129 9.13 14.09 -3.62
C LEU A 129 10.04 12.87 -3.77
N LEU A 130 9.75 11.79 -3.03
CA LEU A 130 10.47 10.52 -3.17
C LEU A 130 10.25 9.92 -4.57
N PHE A 131 9.06 10.04 -5.16
CA PHE A 131 8.85 9.61 -6.55
C PHE A 131 9.60 10.46 -7.56
N LEU A 132 9.82 11.75 -7.28
CA LEU A 132 10.67 12.62 -8.08
C LEU A 132 12.14 12.19 -7.98
N ALA A 133 12.66 12.04 -6.76
CA ALA A 133 14.02 11.57 -6.50
C ALA A 133 14.32 10.18 -7.08
N ARG A 134 13.33 9.29 -7.15
CA ARG A 134 13.48 7.98 -7.81
C ARG A 134 13.78 8.07 -9.31
N LYS A 135 13.59 9.23 -9.94
CA LYS A 135 13.89 9.48 -11.35
C LYS A 135 15.23 10.19 -11.56
N ASP A 136 16.00 10.41 -10.49
CA ASP A 136 17.29 11.09 -10.54
C ASP A 136 18.35 10.26 -11.30
N GLU A 137 19.40 10.93 -11.80
CA GLU A 137 20.52 10.27 -12.47
C GLU A 137 21.50 9.63 -11.47
N ASP A 138 21.53 10.12 -10.24
CA ASP A 138 22.38 9.61 -9.18
C ASP A 138 21.82 8.32 -8.57
N THR A 139 22.59 7.24 -8.69
CA THR A 139 22.15 5.92 -8.23
C THR A 139 21.92 5.84 -6.73
N GLU A 140 22.59 6.65 -5.92
CA GLU A 140 22.39 6.67 -4.47
C GLU A 140 21.13 7.45 -4.10
N VAL A 141 20.86 8.60 -4.73
CA VAL A 141 19.58 9.33 -4.59
C VAL A 141 18.41 8.41 -4.93
N VAL A 142 18.49 7.70 -6.06
CA VAL A 142 17.48 6.71 -6.47
C VAL A 142 17.35 5.59 -5.44
N HIS A 143 18.47 5.08 -4.91
CA HIS A 143 18.46 4.04 -3.89
C HIS A 143 17.77 4.49 -2.60
N TYR A 144 18.14 5.65 -2.06
CA TYR A 144 17.54 6.20 -0.84
C TYR A 144 16.04 6.45 -1.01
N ALA A 145 15.64 7.08 -2.12
CA ALA A 145 14.23 7.31 -2.43
C ALA A 145 13.44 6.00 -2.53
N THR A 146 14.01 4.98 -3.19
CA THR A 146 13.38 3.67 -3.33
C THR A 146 13.23 2.97 -1.97
N THR A 147 14.27 3.01 -1.15
CA THR A 147 14.27 2.43 0.20
C THR A 147 13.20 3.07 1.08
N LEU A 148 13.08 4.40 1.05
CA LEU A 148 12.04 5.11 1.80
C LEU A 148 10.63 4.81 1.30
N ILE A 149 10.40 4.77 -0.01
CA ILE A 149 9.11 4.38 -0.60
C ILE A 149 8.70 2.98 -0.12
N ALA A 150 9.64 2.02 -0.12
CA ALA A 150 9.40 0.67 0.35
C ALA A 150 9.05 0.63 1.85
N GLU A 151 9.74 1.42 2.67
CA GLU A 151 9.46 1.54 4.10
C GLU A 151 8.06 2.15 4.37
N VAL A 152 7.69 3.21 3.66
CA VAL A 152 6.34 3.80 3.75
C VAL A 152 5.28 2.75 3.36
N SER A 153 5.49 2.02 2.26
CA SER A 153 4.59 0.95 1.82
C SER A 153 4.42 -0.13 2.90
N ARG A 154 5.53 -0.57 3.51
CA ARG A 154 5.54 -1.57 4.60
C ARG A 154 4.76 -1.08 5.83
N GLN A 155 4.87 0.19 6.18
CA GLN A 155 4.10 0.77 7.29
C GLN A 155 2.59 0.72 7.04
N TYR A 156 2.15 1.00 5.81
CA TYR A 156 0.75 0.83 5.42
C TYR A 156 0.32 -0.63 5.51
N ASP A 157 1.10 -1.56 4.96
CA ASP A 157 0.78 -2.99 4.99
C ASP A 157 0.60 -3.50 6.43
N ILE A 158 1.49 -3.12 7.35
CA ILE A 158 1.38 -3.50 8.77
C ILE A 158 0.13 -2.90 9.42
N ARG A 159 -0.18 -1.63 9.14
CA ARG A 159 -1.39 -0.99 9.68
C ARG A 159 -2.65 -1.69 9.16
N LEU A 160 -2.72 -1.98 7.86
CA LEU A 160 -3.83 -2.70 7.25
C LEU A 160 -3.96 -4.13 7.81
N GLN A 161 -2.87 -4.86 8.01
CA GLN A 161 -2.91 -6.18 8.63
C GLN A 161 -3.47 -6.14 10.07
N LYS A 162 -3.05 -5.16 10.87
CA LYS A 162 -3.56 -4.96 12.24
C LYS A 162 -5.06 -4.62 12.22
N LEU A 163 -5.47 -3.71 11.34
CA LEU A 163 -6.86 -3.34 11.13
C LEU A 163 -7.71 -4.53 10.69
N ASN A 164 -7.21 -5.31 9.72
CA ASN A 164 -7.89 -6.50 9.24
C ASN A 164 -8.13 -7.51 10.38
N LYS A 165 -7.13 -7.73 11.24
CA LYS A 165 -7.28 -8.59 12.42
C LYS A 165 -8.33 -8.04 13.41
N ARG A 166 -8.28 -6.75 13.74
CA ARG A 166 -9.27 -6.11 14.63
C ARG A 166 -10.68 -6.21 14.07
N TYR A 167 -10.84 -5.94 12.77
CA TYR A 167 -12.12 -6.02 12.07
C TYR A 167 -12.69 -7.45 12.10
N HIS A 168 -11.87 -8.48 11.89
CA HIS A 168 -12.33 -9.88 11.98
C HIS A 168 -12.69 -10.32 13.41
N GLN A 169 -12.09 -9.69 14.43
CA GLN A 169 -12.42 -9.97 15.83
C GLN A 169 -13.75 -9.33 16.24
N ASN A 170 -14.07 -8.16 15.70
CA ASN A 170 -15.33 -7.47 15.95
C ASN A 170 -15.85 -6.79 14.66
N PRO A 171 -16.57 -7.51 13.78
CA PRO A 171 -17.01 -6.98 12.48
C PRO A 171 -18.05 -5.85 12.58
N ASP A 172 -18.74 -5.75 13.70
CA ASP A 172 -19.78 -4.75 13.95
C ASP A 172 -19.21 -3.43 14.53
N ASP A 173 -17.89 -3.38 14.78
CA ASP A 173 -17.22 -2.17 15.24
C ASP A 173 -17.07 -1.15 14.09
N PHE A 174 -17.99 -0.18 14.05
CA PHE A 174 -17.98 0.89 13.07
C PHE A 174 -16.69 1.72 13.10
N GLN A 175 -16.08 1.93 14.27
CA GLN A 175 -14.86 2.75 14.38
C GLN A 175 -13.68 2.05 13.70
N VAL A 176 -13.54 0.74 13.91
CA VAL A 176 -12.50 -0.05 13.25
C VAL A 176 -12.73 -0.09 11.74
N LEU A 177 -13.98 -0.24 11.29
CA LEU A 177 -14.34 -0.23 9.87
C LEU A 177 -14.04 1.13 9.21
N ALA A 178 -14.38 2.24 9.87
CA ALA A 178 -14.10 3.59 9.39
C ALA A 178 -12.60 3.88 9.33
N GLU A 179 -11.84 3.48 10.36
CA GLU A 179 -10.38 3.58 10.37
C GLU A 179 -9.77 2.75 9.23
N TYR A 180 -10.26 1.53 9.01
CA TYR A 180 -9.80 0.67 7.93
C TYR A 180 -10.02 1.31 6.55
N CYS A 181 -11.23 1.79 6.26
CA CYS A 181 -11.53 2.50 5.03
C CYS A 181 -10.61 3.72 4.83
N THR A 182 -10.32 4.48 5.89
CA THR A 182 -9.49 5.69 5.84
C THR A 182 -8.04 5.37 5.51
N ILE A 183 -7.44 4.38 6.18
CA ILE A 183 -6.05 3.97 5.93
C ILE A 183 -5.92 3.35 4.54
N LEU A 184 -6.89 2.53 4.11
CA LEU A 184 -6.87 1.89 2.80
C LEU A 184 -7.01 2.92 1.67
N ALA A 185 -7.90 3.90 1.81
CA ALA A 185 -8.03 5.01 0.87
C ALA A 185 -6.73 5.82 0.76
N SER A 186 -6.10 6.12 1.90
CA SER A 186 -4.82 6.83 1.94
C SER A 186 -3.71 6.05 1.23
N TYR A 187 -3.67 4.72 1.41
CA TYR A 187 -2.67 3.89 0.75
C TYR A 187 -2.86 3.85 -0.78
N LEU A 188 -4.12 3.71 -1.23
CA LEU A 188 -4.49 3.74 -2.64
C LEU A 188 -4.17 5.08 -3.33
N GLN A 189 -4.33 6.20 -2.61
CA GLN A 189 -4.03 7.53 -3.16
C GLN A 189 -2.53 7.75 -3.37
N LYS A 190 -1.67 7.14 -2.55
CA LYS A 190 -0.22 7.34 -2.62
C LYS A 190 0.47 6.66 -3.80
N GLY A 191 -0.19 5.75 -4.52
CA GLY A 191 0.42 5.10 -5.70
C GLY A 191 1.68 4.28 -5.40
N LEU A 192 1.84 3.81 -4.15
CA LEU A 192 3.01 3.04 -3.71
C LEU A 192 2.99 1.58 -4.20
N VAL A 193 1.80 1.08 -4.54
CA VAL A 193 1.57 -0.33 -4.86
C VAL A 193 1.61 -0.58 -6.37
N THR A 194 1.94 -1.82 -6.75
CA THR A 194 1.82 -2.24 -8.16
C THR A 194 0.37 -2.20 -8.63
N LYS A 195 0.14 -1.97 -9.94
CA LYS A 195 -1.22 -1.95 -10.53
C LYS A 195 -2.05 -3.21 -10.21
N ARG A 196 -1.40 -4.37 -10.13
CA ARG A 196 -2.06 -5.64 -9.77
C ARG A 196 -2.54 -5.62 -8.31
N LEU A 197 -1.69 -5.20 -7.39
CA LEU A 197 -2.02 -5.09 -5.97
C LEU A 197 -3.06 -4.00 -5.73
N GLU A 198 -2.93 -2.84 -6.39
CA GLU A 198 -3.91 -1.76 -6.36
C GLU A 198 -5.31 -2.26 -6.71
N LYS A 199 -5.45 -3.06 -7.78
CA LYS A 199 -6.73 -3.64 -8.17
C LYS A 199 -7.33 -4.55 -7.09
N LEU A 200 -6.51 -5.28 -6.34
CA LEU A 200 -6.98 -6.11 -5.23
C LEU A 200 -7.44 -5.23 -4.06
N LEU A 201 -6.60 -4.28 -3.65
CA LEU A 201 -6.92 -3.35 -2.57
C LEU A 201 -8.18 -2.50 -2.86
N ARG A 202 -8.41 -2.12 -4.13
CA ARG A 202 -9.64 -1.43 -4.54
C ARG A 202 -10.88 -2.30 -4.42
N LYS A 203 -10.78 -3.61 -4.65
CA LYS A 203 -11.90 -4.54 -4.44
C LYS A 203 -12.20 -4.68 -2.95
N ASP A 204 -11.16 -4.88 -2.13
CA ASP A 204 -11.31 -4.92 -0.68
C ASP A 204 -11.93 -3.61 -0.16
N TYR A 205 -11.50 -2.47 -0.71
CA TYR A 205 -12.05 -1.16 -0.37
C TYR A 205 -13.52 -1.00 -0.75
N SER A 206 -13.92 -1.49 -1.93
CA SER A 206 -15.34 -1.55 -2.34
C SER A 206 -16.17 -2.31 -1.31
N ASP A 207 -15.73 -3.51 -0.93
CA ASP A 207 -16.47 -4.38 -0.01
C ASP A 207 -16.57 -3.76 1.39
N LEU A 208 -15.50 -3.10 1.87
CA LEU A 208 -15.50 -2.39 3.15
C LEU A 208 -16.41 -1.16 3.13
N LEU A 209 -16.40 -0.37 2.06
CA LEU A 209 -17.27 0.79 1.91
C LEU A 209 -18.75 0.40 1.87
N GLU A 210 -19.09 -0.67 1.15
CA GLU A 210 -20.47 -1.17 1.08
C GLU A 210 -20.98 -1.57 2.47
N LYS A 211 -20.16 -2.27 3.27
CA LYS A 211 -20.49 -2.58 4.66
C LYS A 211 -20.59 -1.32 5.54
N LYS A 212 -19.71 -0.34 5.33
CA LYS A 212 -19.73 0.92 6.08
C LYS A 212 -21.04 1.68 5.82
N ILE A 213 -21.44 1.76 4.55
CA ILE A 213 -22.71 2.36 4.10
C ILE A 213 -23.91 1.64 4.73
N GLN A 214 -23.89 0.31 4.81
CA GLN A 214 -24.97 -0.48 5.43
C GLN A 214 -25.11 -0.21 6.94
N GLN A 215 -24.01 0.05 7.64
CA GLN A 215 -24.03 0.39 9.07
C GLN A 215 -24.44 1.84 9.32
N LYS A 216 -23.90 2.78 8.52
CA LYS A 216 -24.17 4.20 8.64
C LYS A 216 -24.10 4.86 7.26
N GLU A 217 -25.22 5.42 6.84
CA GLU A 217 -25.28 6.13 5.57
C GLU A 217 -24.66 7.54 5.67
N GLU A 218 -23.56 7.76 4.95
CA GLU A 218 -22.95 9.07 4.77
C GLU A 218 -22.69 9.32 3.28
N LEU A 219 -23.06 10.51 2.78
CA LEU A 219 -22.89 10.85 1.35
C LEU A 219 -21.43 10.69 0.89
N SER A 220 -20.47 11.06 1.73
CA SER A 220 -19.03 10.91 1.45
C SER A 220 -18.64 9.46 1.14
N ASP A 221 -19.22 8.49 1.84
CA ASP A 221 -18.90 7.07 1.63
C ASP A 221 -19.46 6.57 0.30
N TYR A 222 -20.67 7.01 -0.06
CA TYR A 222 -21.23 6.75 -1.38
C TYR A 222 -20.40 7.36 -2.51
N LEU A 223 -19.96 8.61 -2.36
CA LEU A 223 -19.11 9.27 -3.35
C LEU A 223 -17.77 8.53 -3.51
N ASN A 224 -17.14 8.12 -2.41
CA ASN A 224 -15.91 7.33 -2.43
C ASN A 224 -16.12 5.95 -3.08
N PHE A 225 -17.23 5.30 -2.80
CA PHE A 225 -17.60 4.01 -3.41
C PHE A 225 -17.75 4.14 -4.92
N ILE A 226 -18.54 5.11 -5.39
CA ILE A 226 -18.76 5.33 -6.83
C ILE A 226 -17.45 5.67 -7.55
N LYS A 227 -16.61 6.54 -6.96
CA LYS A 227 -15.28 6.86 -7.51
C LYS A 227 -14.40 5.61 -7.62
N ASN A 228 -14.41 4.74 -6.61
CA ASN A 228 -13.66 3.50 -6.65
C ASN A 228 -14.19 2.51 -7.70
N GLU A 229 -15.52 2.36 -7.80
CA GLU A 229 -16.15 1.47 -8.79
C GLU A 229 -15.93 1.95 -10.23
N LEU A 230 -15.88 3.26 -10.47
CA LEU A 230 -15.46 3.84 -11.76
C LEU A 230 -14.02 3.40 -12.12
N LEU A 231 -13.08 3.48 -11.17
CA LEU A 231 -11.70 3.03 -11.38
C LEU A 231 -11.61 1.52 -11.64
N LEU A 232 -12.48 0.72 -11.02
CA LEU A 232 -12.62 -0.71 -11.28
C LEU A 232 -13.39 -1.04 -12.56
N LYS A 233 -13.99 -0.04 -13.21
CA LYS A 233 -14.84 -0.16 -14.40
C LYS A 233 -16.11 -1.00 -14.18
N HIS A 234 -16.63 -1.01 -12.96
CA HIS A 234 -17.88 -1.68 -12.62
C HIS A 234 -19.09 -0.79 -12.91
N TYR A 235 -19.28 -0.42 -14.18
CA TYR A 235 -20.25 0.59 -14.61
C TYR A 235 -21.70 0.31 -14.22
N THR A 236 -22.10 -0.96 -14.10
CA THR A 236 -23.44 -1.33 -13.63
C THR A 236 -23.67 -0.88 -12.19
N ARG A 237 -22.74 -1.20 -11.27
CA ARG A 237 -22.83 -0.79 -9.86
C ARG A 237 -22.75 0.73 -9.73
N VAL A 238 -21.89 1.39 -10.51
CA VAL A 238 -21.81 2.85 -10.56
C VAL A 238 -23.17 3.47 -10.86
N LYS A 239 -23.88 2.97 -11.87
CA LYS A 239 -25.19 3.51 -12.27
C LYS A 239 -26.24 3.29 -11.19
N GLU A 240 -26.30 2.10 -10.60
CA GLU A 240 -27.22 1.78 -9.50
C GLU A 240 -27.04 2.72 -8.31
N TYR A 241 -25.79 2.92 -7.88
CA TYR A 241 -25.47 3.78 -6.75
C TYR A 241 -25.68 5.27 -7.06
N LEU A 242 -25.36 5.73 -8.28
CA LEU A 242 -25.67 7.09 -8.73
C LEU A 242 -27.17 7.38 -8.70
N ASP A 243 -27.99 6.46 -9.19
CA ASP A 243 -29.45 6.60 -9.19
C ASP A 243 -30.03 6.55 -7.77
N LEU A 244 -29.38 5.84 -6.85
CA LEU A 244 -29.73 5.82 -5.43
C LEU A 244 -29.40 7.16 -4.75
N ILE A 245 -28.19 7.68 -4.90
CA ILE A 245 -27.80 8.93 -4.22
C ILE A 245 -28.44 10.16 -4.83
N SER A 246 -28.73 10.19 -6.13
CA SER A 246 -29.42 11.33 -6.76
C SER A 246 -30.84 11.51 -6.24
N ARG A 247 -31.53 10.42 -5.86
CA ARG A 247 -32.86 10.49 -5.21
C ARG A 247 -32.79 11.02 -3.79
N LYS A 248 -31.72 10.70 -3.04
CA LYS A 248 -31.55 11.10 -1.64
C LYS A 248 -30.90 12.48 -1.47
N TRP A 249 -29.91 12.81 -2.30
CA TRP A 249 -29.01 13.97 -2.19
C TRP A 249 -28.88 14.76 -3.50
N GLY A 250 -29.92 14.81 -4.32
CA GLY A 250 -29.88 15.39 -5.68
C GLY A 250 -29.55 16.89 -5.81
N GLN A 251 -29.23 17.60 -4.72
CA GLN A 251 -28.78 19.00 -4.74
C GLN A 251 -27.25 19.15 -4.68
N HIS A 252 -26.52 18.05 -4.52
CA HIS A 252 -25.06 18.06 -4.40
C HIS A 252 -24.39 17.99 -5.78
N GLU A 253 -23.52 18.96 -6.08
CA GLU A 253 -22.84 19.06 -7.37
C GLU A 253 -21.98 17.83 -7.70
N GLU A 254 -21.40 17.20 -6.68
CA GLU A 254 -20.49 16.06 -6.81
C GLU A 254 -21.17 14.88 -7.53
N ILE A 255 -22.48 14.72 -7.33
CA ILE A 255 -23.28 13.68 -7.99
C ILE A 255 -23.35 13.92 -9.49
N TYR A 256 -23.52 15.17 -9.90
CA TYR A 256 -23.55 15.55 -11.32
C TYR A 256 -22.18 15.37 -11.98
N MET A 257 -21.11 15.68 -11.27
CA MET A 257 -19.75 15.45 -11.76
C MET A 257 -19.47 13.95 -11.94
N LEU A 258 -19.98 13.09 -11.05
CA LEU A 258 -19.87 11.64 -11.21
C LEU A 258 -20.76 11.09 -12.34
N TYR A 259 -21.95 11.64 -12.57
CA TYR A 259 -22.75 11.30 -13.75
C TYR A 259 -22.04 11.69 -15.04
N LEU A 260 -21.43 12.87 -15.08
CA LEU A 260 -20.65 13.34 -16.22
C LEU A 260 -19.50 12.38 -16.52
N GLN A 261 -18.71 12.03 -15.50
CA GLN A 261 -17.62 11.06 -15.63
C GLN A 261 -18.13 9.69 -16.12
N TYR A 262 -19.23 9.19 -15.54
CA TYR A 262 -19.85 7.94 -15.96
C TYR A 262 -20.28 7.95 -17.43
N TYR A 263 -20.97 9.00 -17.88
CA TYR A 263 -21.40 9.12 -19.27
C TYR A 263 -20.23 9.28 -20.23
N TYR A 264 -19.18 9.97 -19.82
CA TYR A 264 -17.93 10.08 -20.58
C TYR A 264 -17.27 8.71 -20.76
N GLU A 265 -17.03 7.97 -19.66
CA GLU A 265 -16.37 6.66 -19.72
C GLU A 265 -17.18 5.60 -20.48
N THR A 266 -18.52 5.70 -20.43
CA THR A 266 -19.43 4.81 -21.17
C THR A 266 -19.78 5.31 -22.58
N LYS A 267 -19.18 6.42 -23.04
CA LYS A 267 -19.36 7.00 -24.38
C LYS A 267 -20.81 7.40 -24.71
N GLN A 268 -21.55 7.89 -23.72
CA GLN A 268 -22.94 8.32 -23.85
C GLN A 268 -23.06 9.84 -24.06
N GLY A 269 -22.57 10.35 -25.20
CA GLY A 269 -22.52 11.79 -25.47
C GLY A 269 -23.86 12.53 -25.39
N GLU A 270 -24.95 11.91 -25.85
CA GLU A 270 -26.29 12.51 -25.75
C GLU A 270 -26.75 12.69 -24.29
N ARG A 271 -26.38 11.77 -23.40
CA ARG A 271 -26.68 11.89 -21.95
C ARG A 271 -25.93 13.04 -21.28
N ILE A 272 -24.74 13.39 -21.78
CA ILE A 272 -23.99 14.55 -21.26
C ILE A 272 -24.75 15.84 -21.56
N LYS A 273 -25.29 15.99 -22.78
CA LYS A 273 -26.11 17.16 -23.14
C LYS A 273 -27.38 17.24 -22.29
N GLU A 274 -28.05 16.11 -22.07
CA GLU A 274 -29.22 16.02 -21.18
C GLU A 274 -28.88 16.42 -19.74
N LEU A 275 -27.73 15.97 -19.23
CA LEU A 275 -27.25 16.27 -17.89
C LEU A 275 -27.01 17.78 -17.70
N ILE A 276 -26.33 18.43 -18.65
CA ILE A 276 -26.05 19.89 -18.59
C ILE A 276 -27.36 20.68 -18.58
N LYS A 277 -28.30 20.34 -19.47
CA LYS A 277 -29.63 20.97 -19.49
C LYS A 277 -30.39 20.76 -18.18
N ALA A 278 -30.26 19.58 -17.56
CA ALA A 278 -30.89 19.29 -16.28
C ALA A 278 -30.29 20.12 -15.13
N ILE A 279 -28.96 20.31 -15.11
CA ILE A 279 -28.26 21.17 -14.13
C ILE A 279 -28.77 22.61 -14.24
N GLU A 280 -28.84 23.15 -15.46
CA GLU A 280 -29.32 24.51 -15.74
C GLU A 280 -30.80 24.67 -15.34
N LYS A 281 -31.66 23.75 -15.77
CA LYS A 281 -33.11 23.80 -15.50
C LYS A 281 -33.42 23.71 -14.00
N ASN A 282 -32.72 22.84 -13.28
CA ASN A 282 -32.98 22.61 -11.86
C ASN A 282 -32.24 23.61 -10.95
N SER A 283 -31.53 24.60 -11.52
CA SER A 283 -30.80 25.65 -10.79
C SER A 283 -29.84 25.08 -9.73
N ILE A 284 -29.16 23.99 -10.07
CA ILE A 284 -28.26 23.30 -9.16
C ILE A 284 -27.02 24.16 -8.96
N TYR A 285 -26.62 24.34 -7.71
CA TYR A 285 -25.39 25.06 -7.42
C TYR A 285 -24.20 24.28 -7.98
N ILE A 286 -23.42 24.90 -8.85
CA ILE A 286 -22.15 24.38 -9.33
C ILE A 286 -21.07 25.39 -9.01
N SER A 287 -19.97 24.93 -8.42
CA SER A 287 -18.80 25.74 -8.10
C SER A 287 -18.20 26.39 -9.36
N LYS A 288 -17.34 27.38 -9.17
CA LYS A 288 -16.67 28.05 -10.29
C LYS A 288 -15.81 27.06 -11.10
N GLU A 289 -15.02 26.25 -10.41
CA GLU A 289 -14.16 25.22 -10.99
C GLU A 289 -14.95 24.21 -11.84
N ASN A 290 -16.03 23.64 -11.28
CA ASN A 290 -16.85 22.69 -12.01
C ASN A 290 -17.60 23.33 -13.19
N ARG A 291 -17.94 24.63 -13.13
CA ARG A 291 -18.52 25.34 -14.27
C ARG A 291 -17.54 25.49 -15.43
N GLU A 292 -16.27 25.78 -15.15
CA GLU A 292 -15.22 25.82 -16.17
C GLU A 292 -15.05 24.45 -16.82
N TYR A 293 -15.09 23.38 -16.02
CA TYR A 293 -15.05 22.01 -16.54
C TYR A 293 -16.28 21.65 -17.39
N LEU A 294 -17.49 22.06 -16.97
CA LEU A 294 -18.72 21.82 -17.73
C LEU A 294 -18.79 22.64 -19.02
N ALA A 295 -18.18 23.83 -19.06
CA ALA A 295 -18.16 24.69 -20.24
C ALA A 295 -17.51 24.01 -21.45
N PHE A 296 -16.53 23.12 -21.23
CA PHE A 296 -15.95 22.30 -22.30
C PHE A 296 -16.99 21.44 -23.06
N TRP A 297 -18.08 21.06 -22.38
CA TRP A 297 -19.12 20.18 -22.91
C TRP A 297 -20.36 20.93 -23.43
N GLN A 298 -20.37 22.26 -23.34
CA GLN A 298 -21.43 23.11 -23.89
C GLN A 298 -21.17 23.35 -25.38
N PHE A 299 -21.80 22.53 -26.23
CA PHE A 299 -21.80 22.66 -27.69
C PHE A 299 -23.17 23.10 -28.21
#